data_AF-A0A356FFA6-F1
#
_entry.id   AF-A0A356FFA6-F1
#
_cell.length_a   1.000
_cell.length_b   1.000
_cell.length_c   1.000
_cell.angle_alpha   90.00
_cell.angle_beta   90.00
_cell.angle_gamma   90.00
#
_symmetry.space_group_name_H-M   'P 1'
#
loop_
_entity.id
_entity.type
_entity.pdbx_description
1 polymer ?
#
loop_
_entity_poly.entity_id
_entity_poly.type
_entity_poly.pdbx_seq_one_letter_code
_entity_poly.pdbx_strand_id
1 'polypeptide(L)'
;GTKPGMRSVKKGDWKLIKYDVMDGKVRETQLFNLKDNPHEFLSQHQDSKVSAQTGASPGAKQVNLAGDPAHAAKLKEMEALLQSEMKRLDDPHRLWDQN
;
A
#
# COMPACT_ATOMS: atom_id res chain seq x y z
N GLY A 1 -18.96 7.26 0.75
CA GLY A 1 -17.97 6.36 1.38
C GLY A 1 -17.72 6.82 2.80
N THR A 2 -17.54 5.88 3.72
CA THR A 2 -17.20 6.21 5.12
C THR A 2 -15.79 6.80 5.17
N LYS A 3 -15.62 7.81 6.01
CA LYS A 3 -14.31 8.41 6.31
C LYS A 3 -13.68 7.51 7.38
N PRO A 4 -12.40 7.08 7.30
CA PRO A 4 -11.28 7.73 6.60
C PRO A 4 -10.72 7.13 5.26
N GLY A 5 -11.50 6.71 4.26
CA GLY A 5 -11.05 6.60 2.85
C GLY A 5 -9.69 5.90 2.52
N MET A 6 -9.02 6.38 1.45
CA MET A 6 -7.75 5.85 0.94
C MET A 6 -6.75 6.98 0.75
N ARG A 7 -5.48 6.75 1.06
CA ARG A 7 -4.36 7.65 0.74
C ARG A 7 -3.18 6.90 0.16
N SER A 8 -2.40 7.58 -0.68
CA SER A 8 -1.21 6.99 -1.27
C SER A 8 -0.15 8.02 -1.54
N VAL A 9 1.11 7.61 -1.41
CA VAL A 9 2.28 8.38 -1.87
C VAL A 9 3.16 7.51 -2.74
N LYS A 10 3.85 8.16 -3.68
CA LYS A 10 4.89 7.54 -4.51
C LYS A 10 6.17 8.34 -4.37
N LYS A 11 7.30 7.66 -4.15
CA LYS A 11 8.64 8.27 -4.11
C LYS A 11 9.64 7.34 -4.78
N GLY A 12 10.18 7.77 -5.92
CA GLY A 12 11.01 6.91 -6.77
C GLY A 12 10.24 5.64 -7.17
N ASP A 13 10.87 4.49 -6.93
CA ASP A 13 10.29 3.18 -7.21
C ASP A 13 9.31 2.70 -6.13
N TRP A 14 9.09 3.46 -5.06
CA TRP A 14 8.25 3.01 -3.95
C TRP A 14 6.87 3.63 -3.99
N LYS A 15 5.85 2.82 -3.71
CA LYS A 15 4.47 3.27 -3.51
C LYS A 15 3.93 2.72 -2.21
N LEU A 16 3.34 3.60 -1.41
CA LEU A 16 2.58 3.26 -0.21
C LEU A 16 1.11 3.59 -0.45
N ILE A 17 0.22 2.68 -0.07
CA ILE A 17 -1.23 2.89 -0.06
C ILE A 17 -1.75 2.49 1.32
N LYS A 18 -2.60 3.32 1.92
CA LYS A 18 -3.28 3.03 3.17
C LYS A 18 -4.78 3.16 2.98
N TYR A 19 -5.51 2.18 3.48
CA TYR A 19 -6.97 2.12 3.49
C TYR A 19 -7.45 2.19 4.94
N ASP A 20 -8.37 3.10 5.22
CA ASP A 20 -9.08 3.16 6.50
C ASP A 20 -10.57 3.36 6.17
N VAL A 21 -11.27 2.26 5.91
CA VAL A 21 -12.63 2.30 5.36
C VAL A 21 -13.59 1.50 6.23
N MET A 22 -14.88 1.61 5.91
CA MET A 22 -15.97 0.92 6.64
C MET A 22 -15.98 1.28 8.14
N ASP A 23 -15.83 2.57 8.44
CA ASP A 23 -15.78 3.09 9.82
C ASP A 23 -14.66 2.44 10.67
N GLY A 24 -13.49 2.23 10.04
CA GLY A 24 -12.32 1.64 10.68
C GLY A 24 -12.35 0.11 10.79
N LYS A 25 -13.36 -0.55 10.23
CA LYS A 25 -13.41 -2.03 10.18
C LYS A 25 -12.36 -2.62 9.24
N VAL A 26 -11.92 -1.85 8.25
CA VAL A 26 -10.88 -2.26 7.31
C VAL A 26 -9.74 -1.26 7.39
N ARG A 27 -8.59 -1.74 7.85
CA ARG A 27 -7.34 -0.98 7.96
C ARG A 27 -6.23 -1.79 7.32
N GLU A 28 -5.79 -1.33 6.17
CA GLU A 28 -4.84 -2.06 5.35
C GLU A 28 -3.70 -1.14 4.91
N THR A 29 -2.48 -1.65 4.98
CA THR A 29 -1.28 -0.97 4.49
C THR A 29 -0.69 -1.80 3.37
N GLN A 30 -0.44 -1.17 2.24
CA GLN A 30 0.21 -1.80 1.09
C GLN A 30 1.47 -1.03 0.70
N LEU A 31 2.58 -1.75 0.59
CA LEU A 31 3.87 -1.21 0.15
C LEU A 31 4.35 -2.00 -1.06
N PHE A 32 4.67 -1.29 -2.14
CA PHE A 32 5.16 -1.87 -3.38
C PHE A 32 6.48 -1.22 -3.80
N ASN A 33 7.41 -2.04 -4.26
CA ASN A 33 8.51 -1.61 -5.11
C ASN A 33 8.05 -1.75 -6.57
N LEU A 34 7.74 -0.64 -7.23
CA LEU A 34 7.23 -0.55 -8.59
C LEU A 34 8.26 -0.95 -9.66
N LYS A 35 9.57 -0.95 -9.34
CA LYS A 35 10.58 -1.49 -10.25
C LYS A 35 10.46 -3.00 -10.35
N ASP A 36 10.24 -3.67 -9.23
CA ASP A 36 10.12 -5.12 -9.15
C ASP A 36 8.67 -5.60 -9.36
N ASN A 37 7.68 -4.79 -8.97
CA ASN A 37 6.24 -5.04 -9.00
C ASN A 37 5.47 -3.87 -9.64
N PRO A 38 5.65 -3.62 -10.95
CA PRO A 38 5.06 -2.47 -11.65
C PRO A 38 3.52 -2.51 -11.72
N HIS A 39 2.93 -3.68 -11.54
CA HIS A 39 1.48 -3.89 -11.57
C HIS A 39 0.85 -3.96 -10.18
N GLU A 40 1.62 -3.69 -9.12
CA GLU A 40 1.13 -3.63 -7.73
C GLU A 40 0.43 -4.94 -7.31
N PHE A 41 0.94 -6.08 -7.79
CA PHE A 41 0.37 -7.38 -7.49
C PHE A 41 0.39 -7.67 -5.99
N LEU A 42 -0.68 -8.32 -5.54
CA LEU A 42 -0.85 -8.92 -4.21
C LEU A 42 -0.64 -10.43 -4.28
N SER A 43 -0.46 -11.09 -3.13
CA SER A 43 -0.31 -12.55 -3.06
C SER A 43 -1.50 -13.32 -3.67
N GLN A 44 -2.71 -12.76 -3.61
CA GLN A 44 -3.91 -13.34 -4.24
C GLN A 44 -3.77 -13.48 -5.77
N HIS A 45 -2.94 -12.65 -6.42
CA HIS A 45 -2.72 -12.74 -7.87
C HIS A 45 -1.84 -13.93 -8.25
N GLN A 46 -1.14 -14.54 -7.29
CA GLN A 46 -0.37 -15.77 -7.51
C GLN A 46 -1.25 -17.03 -7.47
N ASP A 47 -2.52 -16.91 -7.09
CA ASP A 47 -3.47 -18.02 -7.17
C ASP A 47 -3.62 -18.49 -8.63
N SER A 48 -3.60 -19.80 -8.84
CA SER A 48 -3.60 -20.39 -10.17
C SER A 48 -4.87 -20.08 -10.97
N LYS A 49 -6.02 -19.92 -10.30
CA LYS A 49 -7.28 -19.55 -10.96
C LYS A 49 -7.23 -18.10 -11.41
N VAL A 50 -6.72 -17.20 -10.56
CA VAL A 50 -6.56 -15.78 -10.88
C VAL A 50 -5.55 -15.60 -12.01
N SER A 51 -4.43 -16.30 -11.95
CA SER A 51 -3.40 -16.29 -13.00
C SER A 51 -3.95 -16.79 -14.33
N ALA A 52 -4.73 -17.88 -14.33
CA ALA A 52 -5.35 -18.41 -15.54
C ALA A 52 -6.38 -17.45 -16.16
N GLN A 53 -7.12 -16.70 -15.34
CA GLN A 53 -8.12 -15.73 -15.82
C GLN A 53 -7.50 -14.42 -16.31
N THR A 54 -6.41 -13.98 -15.69
CA THR A 54 -5.80 -12.67 -15.98
C THR A 54 -4.62 -12.76 -16.95
N GLY A 55 -4.07 -13.95 -17.15
CA GLY A 55 -2.82 -14.15 -17.87
C GLY A 55 -1.58 -13.64 -17.13
N ALA A 56 -1.74 -13.13 -15.90
CA ALA A 56 -0.64 -12.64 -15.09
C ALA A 56 0.15 -13.82 -14.48
N SER A 57 1.46 -13.68 -14.41
CA SER A 57 2.33 -14.59 -13.66
C SER A 57 3.25 -13.79 -12.73
N PRO A 58 2.72 -13.32 -11.58
CA PRO A 58 3.50 -12.51 -10.67
C PRO A 58 4.68 -13.31 -10.09
N GLY A 59 5.86 -12.70 -10.08
CA GLY A 59 7.02 -13.25 -9.38
C GLY A 59 6.82 -13.32 -7.87
N ALA A 60 7.63 -14.12 -7.17
CA ALA A 60 7.51 -14.32 -5.73
C ALA A 60 7.58 -13.02 -4.90
N LYS A 61 8.33 -12.02 -5.38
CA LYS A 61 8.46 -10.70 -4.73
C LYS A 61 7.46 -9.66 -5.23
N GLN A 62 6.61 -10.01 -6.19
CA GLN A 62 5.54 -9.14 -6.69
C GLN A 62 4.29 -9.29 -5.80
N VAL A 63 4.42 -8.84 -4.56
CA VAL A 63 3.40 -8.90 -3.51
C VAL A 63 3.38 -7.58 -2.71
N ASN A 64 2.43 -7.46 -1.78
CA ASN A 64 2.47 -6.42 -0.75
C ASN A 64 3.62 -6.68 0.23
N LEU A 65 4.55 -5.72 0.34
CA LEU A 65 5.73 -5.79 1.22
C LEU A 65 5.52 -5.14 2.59
N ALA A 66 4.34 -4.60 2.89
CA ALA A 66 4.11 -3.87 4.15
C ALA A 66 4.28 -4.74 5.40
N GLY A 67 4.02 -6.04 5.31
CA GLY A 67 4.22 -7.00 6.40
C GLY A 67 5.62 -7.62 6.46
N ASP A 68 6.49 -7.32 5.50
CA ASP A 68 7.83 -7.93 5.41
C ASP A 68 8.83 -7.20 6.31
N PRO A 69 9.42 -7.86 7.34
CA PRO A 69 10.40 -7.24 8.23
C PRO A 69 11.63 -6.67 7.49
N ALA A 70 12.02 -7.26 6.35
CA ALA A 70 13.14 -6.77 5.54
C ALA A 70 12.87 -5.36 4.96
N HIS A 71 11.60 -4.97 4.87
CA HIS A 71 11.16 -3.69 4.31
C HIS A 71 10.63 -2.72 5.38
N ALA A 72 10.72 -3.06 6.67
CA ALA A 72 10.19 -2.23 7.76
C ALA A 72 10.77 -0.80 7.79
N ALA A 73 12.06 -0.64 7.50
CA ALA A 73 12.68 0.68 7.41
C ALA A 73 12.10 1.52 6.25
N LYS A 74 11.85 0.88 5.10
CA LYS A 74 11.25 1.54 3.94
C LYS A 74 9.80 1.88 4.18
N LEU A 75 9.04 1.00 4.84
CA LEU A 75 7.66 1.26 5.25
C LEU A 75 7.60 2.54 6.10
N LYS A 76 8.42 2.62 7.16
CA LYS A 76 8.46 3.79 8.05
C LYS A 76 8.83 5.08 7.31
N GLU A 77 9.77 5.02 6.37
CA GLU A 77 10.11 6.17 5.52
C GLU A 77 8.90 6.66 4.71
N MET A 78 8.18 5.73 4.07
CA MET A 78 7.04 6.06 3.22
C MET A 78 5.84 6.55 4.06
N GLU A 79 5.65 6.02 5.26
CA GLU A 79 4.61 6.48 6.19
C GLU A 79 4.91 7.90 6.69
N ALA A 80 6.17 8.21 7.02
CA ALA A 80 6.57 9.57 7.37
C ALA A 80 6.35 10.56 6.21
N LEU A 81 6.65 10.13 4.97
CA LEU A 81 6.34 10.91 3.77
C LEU A 81 4.84 11.16 3.63
N LEU A 82 4.02 10.11 3.77
CA LEU A 82 2.56 10.23 3.69
C LEU A 82 2.05 11.24 4.72
N GLN A 83 2.54 11.16 5.96
CA GLN A 83 2.17 12.08 7.02
C GLN A 83 2.52 13.53 6.67
N SER A 84 3.73 13.76 6.15
CA SER A 84 4.20 15.08 5.73
C SER A 84 3.33 15.66 4.62
N GLU A 85 2.98 14.84 3.61
CA GLU A 85 2.13 15.28 2.51
C GLU A 85 0.69 15.56 2.96
N MET A 86 0.13 14.75 3.86
CA MET A 86 -1.18 15.00 4.45
C MET A 86 -1.22 16.32 5.24
N LYS A 87 -0.18 16.60 6.03
CA LYS A 87 -0.04 17.89 6.74
C LYS A 87 0.11 19.06 5.76
N ARG A 88 0.92 18.90 4.71
CA ARG A 88 1.15 19.94 3.68
C ARG A 88 -0.11 20.30 2.90
N LEU A 89 -1.03 19.33 2.72
CA LEU A 89 -2.27 19.49 1.97
C LEU A 89 -3.48 19.80 2.86
N ASP A 90 -3.25 20.07 4.15
CA ASP A 90 -4.32 20.30 5.14
C ASP A 90 -5.40 19.21 5.11
N ASP A 91 -4.96 17.94 4.99
CA ASP A 91 -5.88 16.81 4.93
C ASP A 91 -6.75 16.76 6.21
N PRO A 92 -8.08 16.87 6.08
CA PRO A 92 -8.96 16.93 7.25
C PRO A 92 -9.10 15.59 7.97
N HIS A 93 -8.54 14.51 7.41
CA HIS A 93 -8.68 13.17 7.93
C HIS A 93 -7.32 12.61 8.36
N ARG A 94 -7.29 11.99 9.55
CA ARG A 94 -6.17 11.18 10.01
C ARG A 94 -6.49 9.71 9.81
N LEU A 95 -5.47 8.96 9.37
CA LEU A 95 -5.50 7.50 9.36
C LEU A 95 -5.17 6.97 10.76
N TRP A 96 -5.60 5.74 11.05
CA TRP A 96 -5.52 5.13 12.38
C TRP A 96 -4.16 5.13 13.07
N ASP A 97 -3.05 5.20 12.34
CA ASP A 97 -1.68 5.14 12.88
C ASP A 97 -0.80 6.35 12.50
N GLN A 98 -1.41 7.41 11.98
CA GLN A 98 -0.72 8.64 11.56
C GLN A 98 -0.91 9.75 12.61
N ASN A 99 -0.11 9.71 13.68
CA ASN A 99 -0.08 10.71 14.77
C ASN A 99 0.96 11.80 14.55
#